data_AF-A0A0B2QMC1-F1
#
_entry.id   AF-A0A0B2QMC1-F1
#
_cell.length_a   1.000
_cell.length_b   1.000
_cell.length_c   1.000
_cell.angle_alpha   90.00
_cell.angle_beta   90.00
_cell.angle_gamma   90.00
#
_symmetry.space_group_name_H-M   'P 1'
#
loop_
_entity.id
_entity.type
_entity.pdbx_description
1 polymer ?
#
loop_
_entity_poly.entity_id
_entity_poly.type
_entity_poly.pdbx_seq_one_letter_code
_entity_poly.pdbx_strand_id
1 'polypeptide(L)'
;LVQKVLHNFCMASGLKVNLQKSRFLASRNVARTKVDKFSSICGFHSTMKLDRYLGFPLLSGRVKKCDFDFILDHIQGRLAGWKMNMLSCAGRTTLAKSVLNSIPIYHMQNLWLPTGVCDEIDRVTHTFIWGYTKNHWVKWDVIIRPRNRGGLSIRTTREVN
;
A
#
# COMPACT_ATOMS: atom_id res chain seq x y z
N LEU A 1 0.56 -32.40 -13.59
CA LEU A 1 1.28 -32.40 -12.30
C LEU A 1 0.62 -31.48 -11.27
N VAL A 2 0.54 -30.16 -11.52
CA VAL A 2 -0.01 -29.16 -10.58
C VAL A 2 -1.42 -29.50 -10.08
N GLN A 3 -2.36 -29.80 -10.98
CA GLN A 3 -3.74 -30.17 -10.62
C GLN A 3 -3.81 -31.41 -9.71
N LYS A 4 -2.96 -32.42 -9.95
CA LYS A 4 -2.90 -33.65 -9.14
C LYS A 4 -2.41 -33.34 -7.73
N VAL A 5 -1.38 -32.51 -7.59
CA VAL A 5 -0.85 -32.10 -6.28
C VAL A 5 -1.90 -31.30 -5.50
N LEU A 6 -2.55 -30.33 -6.15
CA LEU A 6 -3.61 -29.55 -5.51
C LEU A 6 -4.79 -30.41 -5.11
N HIS A 7 -5.21 -31.36 -5.96
CA HIS A 7 -6.27 -32.29 -5.63
C HIS A 7 -5.92 -33.15 -4.41
N ASN A 8 -4.72 -33.72 -4.37
CA ASN A 8 -4.26 -34.51 -3.22
C ASN A 8 -4.23 -33.67 -1.94
N PHE A 9 -3.75 -32.42 -2.02
CA PHE A 9 -3.77 -31.48 -0.89
C PHE A 9 -5.20 -31.18 -0.42
N CYS A 10 -6.13 -30.91 -1.33
CA CYS A 10 -7.54 -30.68 -1.00
C CYS A 10 -8.16 -31.91 -0.31
N MET A 11 -7.86 -33.12 -0.81
CA MET A 11 -8.35 -34.36 -0.21
C MET A 11 -7.78 -34.60 1.20
N ALA A 12 -6.50 -34.31 1.41
CA ALA A 12 -5.85 -34.50 2.71
C ALA A 12 -6.26 -33.44 3.75
N SER A 13 -6.47 -32.18 3.31
CA SER A 13 -6.77 -31.06 4.21
C SER A 13 -8.26 -30.78 4.38
N GLY A 14 -9.12 -31.31 3.51
CA GLY A 14 -10.54 -30.95 3.42
C GLY A 14 -10.81 -29.56 2.83
N LEU A 15 -9.78 -28.84 2.36
CA LEU A 15 -9.91 -27.51 1.76
C LEU A 15 -10.25 -27.57 0.27
N LYS A 16 -10.79 -26.47 -0.27
CA LYS A 16 -11.08 -26.31 -1.71
C LYS A 16 -10.39 -25.07 -2.28
N VAL A 17 -9.88 -25.19 -3.51
CA VAL A 17 -9.26 -24.07 -4.23
C VAL A 17 -10.36 -23.16 -4.80
N ASN A 18 -10.24 -21.86 -4.55
CA ASN A 18 -11.12 -20.87 -5.16
C ASN A 18 -10.58 -20.45 -6.54
N LEU A 19 -11.19 -20.96 -7.61
CA LEU A 19 -10.79 -20.67 -8.99
C LEU A 19 -11.02 -19.20 -9.39
N GLN A 20 -11.99 -18.52 -8.76
CA GLN A 20 -12.25 -17.10 -9.04
C GLN A 20 -11.17 -16.19 -8.47
N LYS A 21 -10.55 -16.56 -7.34
CA LYS A 21 -9.42 -15.82 -6.74
C LYS A 21 -8.05 -16.27 -7.25
N SER A 22 -7.95 -17.52 -7.73
CA SER A 22 -6.69 -18.09 -8.19
C SER A 22 -6.33 -17.65 -9.60
N ARG A 23 -5.10 -17.18 -9.79
CA ARG A 23 -4.54 -16.72 -11.07
C ARG A 23 -3.13 -17.27 -11.23
N PHE A 24 -2.65 -17.31 -12.47
CA PHE A 24 -1.24 -17.62 -12.75
C PHE A 24 -0.66 -16.61 -13.74
N LEU A 25 0.66 -16.40 -13.64
CA LEU A 25 1.44 -15.56 -14.55
C LEU A 25 2.43 -16.45 -15.29
N ALA A 26 2.44 -16.37 -16.62
CA ALA A 26 3.43 -17.05 -17.45
C ALA A 26 4.58 -16.11 -17.82
N SER A 27 5.79 -16.66 -17.95
CA SER A 27 6.94 -15.89 -18.46
C SER A 27 6.69 -15.46 -19.91
N ARG A 28 7.26 -14.32 -20.31
CA ARG A 28 7.13 -13.74 -21.66
C ARG A 28 7.58 -14.68 -22.78
N ASN A 29 8.47 -15.62 -22.47
CA ASN A 29 9.02 -16.57 -23.44
C ASN A 29 8.17 -17.83 -23.62
N VAL A 30 7.02 -17.95 -22.94
CA VAL A 30 6.14 -19.11 -23.04
C VAL A 30 5.13 -18.90 -24.17
N ALA A 31 5.09 -19.84 -25.12
CA ALA A 31 4.10 -19.84 -26.19
C ALA A 31 2.67 -19.85 -25.63
N ARG A 32 1.80 -19.01 -26.20
CA ARG A 32 0.40 -18.84 -25.76
C ARG A 32 -0.38 -20.15 -25.75
N THR A 33 -0.10 -21.04 -26.70
CA THR A 33 -0.66 -22.40 -26.77
C THR A 33 -0.38 -23.23 -25.52
N LYS A 34 0.77 -23.06 -24.85
CA LYS A 34 1.08 -23.74 -23.58
C LYS A 34 0.33 -23.11 -22.41
N VAL A 35 0.18 -21.79 -22.42
CA VAL A 35 -0.58 -21.03 -21.41
C VAL A 35 -2.05 -21.42 -21.45
N ASP A 36 -2.64 -21.49 -22.64
CA ASP A 36 -4.05 -21.86 -22.81
C ASP A 36 -4.29 -23.32 -22.42
N LYS A 37 -3.39 -24.23 -22.83
CA LYS A 37 -3.43 -25.64 -22.36
C LYS A 37 -3.37 -25.73 -20.83
N PHE A 38 -2.50 -24.96 -20.19
CA PHE A 38 -2.41 -24.95 -18.72
C PHE A 38 -3.68 -24.40 -18.07
N SER A 39 -4.24 -23.33 -18.63
CA SER A 39 -5.51 -22.72 -18.21
C SER A 39 -6.66 -23.72 -18.30
N SER A 40 -6.78 -24.45 -19.41
CA SER A 40 -7.81 -25.48 -19.61
C SER A 40 -7.68 -26.66 -18.65
N ILE A 41 -6.45 -27.07 -18.31
CA ILE A 41 -6.21 -28.18 -17.38
C ILE A 41 -6.50 -27.76 -15.93
N CYS A 42 -6.02 -26.60 -15.50
CA CYS A 42 -6.09 -26.19 -14.09
C CYS A 42 -7.33 -25.36 -13.74
N GLY A 43 -8.02 -24.78 -14.72
CA GLY A 43 -9.14 -23.87 -14.51
C GLY A 43 -8.76 -22.48 -13.95
N PHE A 44 -7.45 -22.17 -13.91
CA PHE A 44 -6.96 -20.86 -13.47
C PHE A 44 -6.90 -19.89 -14.64
N HIS A 45 -7.30 -18.65 -14.41
CA HIS A 45 -7.17 -17.61 -15.44
C HIS A 45 -5.74 -17.09 -15.48
N SER A 46 -5.20 -16.95 -16.70
CA SER A 46 -3.92 -16.29 -16.95
C SER A 46 -4.04 -14.79 -16.73
N THR A 47 -3.05 -14.18 -16.07
CA THR A 47 -2.94 -12.73 -15.94
C THR A 47 -1.59 -12.24 -16.44
N MET A 48 -1.52 -11.00 -16.89
CA MET A 48 -0.28 -10.33 -17.32
C MET A 48 0.45 -9.65 -16.16
N LYS A 49 -0.27 -9.35 -15.07
CA LYS A 49 0.28 -8.76 -13.85
C LYS A 49 -0.43 -9.39 -12.65
N LEU A 50 0.34 -9.77 -11.65
CA LEU A 50 -0.22 -10.15 -10.35
C LEU A 50 -0.52 -8.85 -9.61
N ASP A 51 -1.73 -8.74 -9.09
CA ASP A 51 -2.24 -7.47 -8.58
C ASP A 51 -1.64 -7.13 -7.21
N ARG A 52 -2.08 -7.83 -6.15
CA ARG A 52 -1.59 -7.63 -4.79
C ARG A 52 -1.45 -8.96 -4.03
N TYR A 53 -0.44 -9.02 -3.17
CA TYR A 53 -0.25 -10.10 -2.20
C TYR A 53 -0.08 -9.51 -0.81
N LEU A 54 -0.96 -9.87 0.13
CA LEU A 54 -0.98 -9.32 1.50
C LEU A 54 -0.96 -7.77 1.55
N GLY A 55 -1.62 -7.14 0.58
CA GLY A 55 -1.66 -5.68 0.44
C GLY A 55 -0.45 -5.07 -0.27
N PHE A 56 0.60 -5.84 -0.59
CA PHE A 56 1.73 -5.38 -1.38
C PHE A 56 1.48 -5.56 -2.88
N PRO A 57 1.79 -4.57 -3.72
CA PRO A 57 1.75 -4.74 -5.16
C PRO A 57 2.86 -5.70 -5.60
N LEU A 58 2.52 -6.70 -6.41
CA LEU A 58 3.52 -7.58 -7.02
C LEU A 58 4.11 -6.88 -8.25
N LEU A 59 5.05 -5.99 -8.00
CA LEU A 59 5.70 -5.16 -9.02
C LEU A 59 6.49 -6.05 -9.98
N SER A 60 6.27 -5.84 -11.28
CA SER A 60 6.99 -6.52 -12.35
C SER A 60 7.75 -5.50 -13.17
N GLY A 61 9.08 -5.58 -13.16
CA GLY A 61 9.96 -4.67 -13.89
C GLY A 61 10.42 -3.45 -13.08
N ARG A 62 10.68 -2.33 -13.77
CA ARG A 62 11.19 -1.11 -13.15
C ARG A 62 10.08 -0.38 -12.40
N VAL A 63 10.31 -0.14 -11.12
CA VAL A 63 9.42 0.59 -10.22
C VAL A 63 9.28 2.04 -10.66
N LYS A 64 8.04 2.53 -10.77
CA LYS A 64 7.71 3.92 -11.09
C LYS A 64 6.98 4.58 -9.92
N LYS A 65 6.93 5.91 -9.91
CA LYS A 65 6.16 6.67 -8.90
C LYS A 65 4.70 6.21 -8.83
N CYS A 66 4.07 6.02 -10.00
CA CYS A 66 2.67 5.62 -10.11
C CYS A 66 2.35 4.24 -9.51
N ASP A 67 3.37 3.37 -9.34
CA ASP A 67 3.16 2.08 -8.69
C ASP A 67 2.85 2.22 -7.19
N PHE A 68 3.06 3.40 -6.60
CA PHE A 68 2.80 3.71 -5.19
C PHE A 68 1.55 4.58 -4.95
N ASP A 69 0.82 4.96 -6.00
CA ASP A 69 -0.38 5.80 -5.88
C ASP A 69 -1.43 5.15 -4.97
N PHE A 70 -1.48 3.81 -4.93
CA PHE A 70 -2.36 3.06 -4.03
C PHE A 70 -2.12 3.35 -2.53
N ILE A 71 -0.90 3.74 -2.14
CA ILE A 71 -0.58 4.11 -0.75
C ILE A 71 -1.24 5.45 -0.44
N LEU A 72 -1.12 6.41 -1.38
CA LEU A 72 -1.75 7.72 -1.26
C LEU A 72 -3.28 7.59 -1.26
N ASP A 73 -3.85 6.77 -2.13
CA ASP A 73 -5.28 6.49 -2.17
C ASP A 73 -5.77 5.89 -0.84
N HIS A 74 -4.99 4.98 -0.25
CA HIS A 74 -5.33 4.39 1.05
C HIS A 74 -5.31 5.45 2.16
N ILE A 75 -4.28 6.30 2.20
CA ILE A 75 -4.18 7.43 3.14
C ILE A 75 -5.37 8.38 2.95
N GLN A 76 -5.66 8.79 1.71
CA GLN A 76 -6.78 9.67 1.39
C GLN A 76 -8.14 9.05 1.74
N GLY A 77 -8.32 7.75 1.55
CA GLY A 77 -9.52 7.04 1.96
C GLY A 77 -9.75 7.07 3.47
N ARG A 78 -8.68 6.95 4.27
CA ARG A 78 -8.76 7.11 5.74
C ARG A 78 -9.11 8.55 6.11
N LEU A 79 -8.48 9.52 5.45
CA LEU A 79 -8.75 10.95 5.65
C LEU A 79 -10.19 11.33 5.30
N ALA A 80 -10.74 10.82 4.20
CA ALA A 80 -12.11 11.08 3.76
C ALA A 80 -13.14 10.54 4.77
N GLY A 81 -12.85 9.39 5.40
CA GLY A 81 -13.66 8.85 6.48
C GLY A 81 -13.64 9.69 7.76
N TRP A 82 -12.57 10.45 7.98
CA TRP A 82 -12.46 11.35 9.14
C TRP A 82 -12.99 12.74 8.77
N LYS A 83 -14.16 13.09 9.31
CA LYS A 83 -14.65 14.47 9.24
C LYS A 83 -13.68 15.40 9.97
N MET A 84 -12.74 15.97 9.22
CA MET A 84 -11.65 16.82 9.71
C MET A 84 -12.14 18.00 10.57
N ASN A 85 -13.39 18.45 10.34
CA ASN A 85 -14.05 19.53 11.07
C ASN A 85 -14.58 19.09 12.45
N MET A 86 -14.65 17.79 12.75
CA MET A 86 -15.09 17.26 14.04
C MET A 86 -13.92 16.96 14.99
N LEU A 87 -12.68 17.15 14.54
CA LEU A 87 -11.49 16.80 15.29
C LEU A 87 -10.70 18.06 15.65
N SER A 88 -10.26 18.12 16.91
CA SER A 88 -9.31 19.13 17.35
C SER A 88 -7.95 18.93 16.67
N CYS A 89 -7.11 19.98 16.62
CA CYS A 89 -5.74 19.88 16.11
C CYS A 89 -4.93 18.77 16.81
N ALA A 90 -5.13 18.61 18.13
CA ALA A 90 -4.53 17.53 18.91
C ALA A 90 -5.01 16.15 18.44
N GLY A 91 -6.32 15.98 18.21
CA GLY A 91 -6.90 14.75 17.69
C GLY A 91 -6.37 14.39 16.31
N ARG A 92 -6.29 15.36 15.40
CA ARG A 92 -5.71 15.17 14.05
C ARG A 92 -4.23 14.78 14.11
N THR A 93 -3.46 15.44 14.98
CA THR A 93 -2.05 15.09 15.21
C THR A 93 -1.87 13.66 15.73
N THR A 94 -2.71 13.24 16.68
CA THR A 94 -2.66 11.88 17.23
C THR A 94 -2.98 10.85 16.15
N LEU A 95 -4.04 11.05 15.35
CA LEU A 95 -4.41 10.15 14.25
C LEU A 95 -3.35 10.11 13.15
N ALA A 96 -2.74 11.25 12.83
CA ALA A 96 -1.64 11.32 11.87
C ALA A 96 -0.49 10.40 12.30
N LYS A 97 -0.06 10.50 13.57
CA LYS A 97 1.01 9.66 14.11
C LYS A 97 0.66 8.19 14.20
N SER A 98 -0.54 7.86 14.67
CA SER A 98 -0.90 6.48 14.98
C SER A 98 -1.38 5.70 13.75
N VAL A 99 -1.93 6.38 12.74
CA VAL A 99 -2.53 5.72 11.57
C VAL A 99 -1.88 6.16 10.26
N LEU A 100 -1.73 7.47 10.00
CA LEU A 100 -1.22 7.91 8.70
C LEU A 100 0.24 7.50 8.51
N ASN A 101 1.07 7.59 9.55
CA ASN A 101 2.46 7.17 9.50
C ASN A 101 2.61 5.64 9.42
N SER A 102 1.67 4.84 9.94
CA SER A 102 1.82 3.38 9.94
C SER A 102 1.59 2.74 8.56
N ILE A 103 0.75 3.36 7.72
CA ILE A 103 0.46 2.88 6.36
C ILE A 103 1.72 2.81 5.48
N PRO A 104 2.49 3.91 5.30
CA PRO A 104 3.70 3.86 4.50
C PRO A 104 4.78 2.99 5.15
N ILE A 105 4.91 3.00 6.48
CA ILE A 105 5.88 2.15 7.19
C ILE A 105 5.68 0.67 6.87
N TYR A 106 4.43 0.19 6.80
CA TYR A 106 4.16 -1.19 6.39
C TYR A 106 4.72 -1.50 4.99
N HIS A 107 4.58 -0.56 4.05
CA HIS A 107 5.10 -0.75 2.69
C HIS A 107 6.62 -0.64 2.61
N MET A 108 7.22 0.24 3.40
CA MET A 108 8.67 0.45 3.51
C MET A 108 9.44 -0.79 3.99
N GLN A 109 8.78 -1.69 4.73
CA GLN A 109 9.39 -2.96 5.15
C GLN A 109 9.85 -3.83 3.98
N ASN A 110 9.22 -3.70 2.81
CA ASN A 110 9.53 -4.52 1.63
C ASN A 110 10.02 -3.70 0.42
N LEU A 111 9.66 -2.41 0.33
CA LEU A 111 9.94 -1.57 -0.83
C LEU A 111 10.39 -0.18 -0.42
N TRP A 112 11.50 0.27 -0.98
CA TRP A 112 11.94 1.66 -0.83
C TRP A 112 11.02 2.60 -1.62
N LEU A 113 10.43 3.59 -0.94
CA LEU A 113 9.59 4.58 -1.60
C LEU A 113 10.45 5.64 -2.30
N PRO A 114 10.10 6.07 -3.53
CA PRO A 114 10.72 7.22 -4.16
C PRO A 114 10.49 8.49 -3.35
N THR A 115 11.47 9.39 -3.35
CA THR A 115 11.41 10.67 -2.63
C THR A 115 10.14 11.47 -2.93
N GLY A 116 9.73 11.52 -4.20
CA GLY A 116 8.51 12.21 -4.61
C GLY A 116 7.20 11.59 -4.10
N VAL A 117 7.20 10.34 -3.65
CA VAL A 117 6.06 9.71 -2.95
C VAL A 117 6.09 10.10 -1.48
N CYS A 118 7.26 10.04 -0.83
CA CYS A 118 7.44 10.46 0.56
C CYS A 118 7.00 11.92 0.77
N ASP A 119 7.41 12.82 -0.12
CA ASP A 119 7.08 14.24 -0.05
C ASP A 119 5.56 14.48 -0.20
N GLU A 120 4.88 13.65 -0.99
CA GLU A 120 3.43 13.72 -1.19
C GLU A 120 2.64 13.21 0.03
N ILE A 121 3.12 12.13 0.66
CA ILE A 121 2.58 11.61 1.92
C ILE A 121 2.73 12.65 3.04
N ASP A 122 3.90 13.27 3.17
CA ASP A 122 4.15 14.32 4.15
C ASP A 122 3.25 15.54 3.90
N ARG A 123 3.06 15.94 2.64
CA ARG A 123 2.15 17.03 2.26
C ARG A 123 0.71 16.75 2.66
N VAL A 124 0.21 15.54 2.39
CA VAL A 124 -1.16 15.13 2.74
C VAL A 124 -1.35 15.10 4.27
N THR A 125 -0.37 14.57 4.99
CA THR A 125 -0.36 14.53 6.46
C THR A 125 -0.34 15.93 7.07
N HIS A 126 0.50 16.81 6.54
CA HIS A 126 0.58 18.22 6.94
C HIS A 126 -0.75 18.94 6.72
N THR A 127 -1.37 18.73 5.55
CA THR A 127 -2.68 19.31 5.22
C THR A 127 -3.77 18.83 6.18
N PHE A 128 -3.74 17.55 6.58
CA PHE A 128 -4.70 17.00 7.53
C PHE A 128 -4.55 17.62 8.93
N ILE A 129 -3.32 17.80 9.43
CA ILE A 129 -3.08 18.32 10.78
C ILE A 129 -3.61 19.75 10.92
N TRP A 130 -3.33 20.62 9.94
CA TRP A 130 -3.80 22.00 9.94
C TRP A 130 -5.25 22.15 9.46
N GLY A 131 -5.69 21.23 8.62
CA GLY A 131 -6.95 21.30 7.90
C GLY A 131 -6.99 22.39 6.85
N TYR A 132 -8.17 22.67 6.29
CA TYR A 132 -8.37 23.62 5.19
C TYR A 132 -8.19 25.10 5.59
N THR A 133 -7.74 25.39 6.81
CA THR A 133 -7.49 26.77 7.25
C THR A 133 -6.24 27.31 6.55
N LYS A 134 -6.38 28.44 5.86
CA LYS A 134 -5.29 29.09 5.08
C LYS A 134 -4.06 29.49 5.91
N ASN A 135 -4.15 29.48 7.24
CA ASN A 135 -3.08 29.93 8.10
C ASN A 135 -2.38 28.71 8.73
N HIS A 136 -1.28 28.27 8.10
CA HIS A 136 -0.32 27.36 8.74
C HIS A 136 0.53 28.19 9.71
N TRP A 137 0.23 28.15 11.01
CA TRP A 137 0.87 29.03 11.99
C TRP A 137 2.33 28.65 12.27
N VAL A 138 2.73 27.43 11.89
CA VAL A 138 4.05 26.87 12.17
C VAL A 138 4.56 26.14 10.93
N LYS A 139 5.85 26.34 10.59
CA LYS A 139 6.52 25.63 9.49
C LYS A 139 6.59 24.12 9.75
N TRP A 140 6.47 23.30 8.71
CA TRP A 140 6.58 21.84 8.81
C TRP A 140 7.87 21.39 9.52
N ASP A 141 9.00 22.02 9.20
CA ASP A 141 10.32 21.74 9.81
C ASP A 141 10.38 21.96 11.33
N VAL A 142 9.45 22.73 11.89
CA VAL A 142 9.33 22.94 13.33
C VAL A 142 8.43 21.86 13.95
N ILE A 143 7.37 21.48 13.24
CA ILE A 143 6.38 20.47 13.67
C ILE A 143 7.01 19.07 13.77
N ILE A 144 7.90 18.72 12.84
CA ILE A 144 8.54 17.40 12.82
C ILE A 144 9.56 17.21 13.96
N ARG A 145 10.00 18.30 14.60
CA ARG A 145 10.98 18.24 15.69
C ARG A 145 10.47 17.41 16.87
N PRO A 146 11.35 16.79 17.66
CA PRO A 146 10.91 16.10 18.85
C PRO A 146 10.31 17.05 19.88
N ARG A 147 9.48 16.51 20.79
CA ARG A 147 8.67 17.32 21.73
C ARG A 147 9.54 18.16 22.67
N ASN A 148 10.72 17.66 23.02
CA ASN A 148 11.72 18.38 23.82
C ASN A 148 12.31 19.62 23.09
N ARG A 149 12.15 19.72 21.77
CA ARG A 149 12.58 20.86 20.94
C ARG A 149 11.40 21.69 20.41
N GLY A 150 10.25 21.60 21.08
CA GLY A 150 9.06 22.40 20.76
C GLY A 150 8.26 21.93 19.53
N GLY A 151 8.56 20.73 19.00
CA GLY A 151 7.80 20.14 17.90
C GLY A 151 6.75 19.12 18.35
N LEU A 152 6.07 18.53 17.38
CA LEU A 152 5.05 17.51 17.60
C LEU A 152 5.61 16.08 17.47
N SER A 153 6.90 15.86 17.22
CA SER A 153 7.49 14.50 17.05
C SER A 153 6.79 13.68 15.96
N ILE A 154 6.42 14.34 14.86
CA ILE A 154 5.95 13.66 13.65
C ILE A 154 7.21 13.35 12.83
N ARG A 155 7.46 12.08 12.56
CA ARG A 155 8.60 11.67 11.73
C ARG A 155 8.25 11.93 10.27
N THR A 156 9.20 12.47 9.50
CA THR A 156 9.01 12.62 8.06
C THR A 156 9.02 11.26 7.39
N THR A 157 8.24 11.12 6.32
CA THR A 157 8.15 9.86 5.58
C THR A 157 9.53 9.47 5.02
N ARG A 158 10.35 10.46 4.66
CA ARG A 158 11.73 10.22 4.19
C ARG A 158 12.68 9.68 5.26
N GLU A 159 12.52 10.05 6.53
CA GLU A 159 13.37 9.55 7.62
C GLU A 159 13.02 8.12 8.06
N VAL A 160 11.81 7.66 7.75
CA VAL A 160 11.34 6.31 8.11
C VAL A 160 11.41 5.30 6.98
N ASN A 161 11.63 5.79 5.76
CA ASN A 161 11.81 5.01 4.53
C ASN A 161 13.16 4.31 4.53
#